data_AF-A0A966JW58-F1
#
_entry.id   AF-A0A966JW58-F1
#
_cell.length_a   1.000
_cell.length_b   1.000
_cell.length_c   1.000
_cell.angle_alpha   90.00
_cell.angle_beta   90.00
_cell.angle_gamma   90.00
#
_symmetry.space_group_name_H-M   'P 1'
#
loop_
_entity.id
_entity.type
_entity.pdbx_description
1 polymer ?
#
loop_
_entity_poly.entity_id
_entity_poly.type
_entity_poly.pdbx_seq_one_letter_code
_entity_poly.pdbx_strand_id
1 'polypeptide(L)'
;MTDDAFKRVLGLPQVTMSGVAVIIGAGIFVLLGPATREAGGAVWLSFVFAGALSALTAFSYMELASMFPKAGSEHEFASQVFSRWVAVVVGWSMTAALVVAATTVSLGF
;
A
#
# COMPACT_ATOMS: atom_id res chain seq x y z
N MET A 1 -1.75 21.69 19.05
CA MET A 1 -2.93 21.02 18.50
C MET A 1 -2.98 19.66 19.17
N THR A 2 -4.02 19.43 19.96
CA THR A 2 -4.07 18.39 21.00
C THR A 2 -4.35 17.02 20.37
N ASP A 3 -3.33 16.16 20.25
CA ASP A 3 -3.47 14.76 19.83
C ASP A 3 -3.97 13.84 20.97
N ASP A 4 -4.70 14.39 21.93
CA ASP A 4 -5.45 13.61 22.92
C ASP A 4 -6.87 13.39 22.39
N ALA A 5 -7.20 12.14 22.03
CA ALA A 5 -8.48 11.47 22.40
C ALA A 5 -8.84 10.21 21.58
N PHE A 6 -7.99 9.66 20.70
CA PHE A 6 -8.30 8.35 20.13
C PHE A 6 -7.91 7.24 21.10
N LYS A 7 -8.92 6.60 21.71
CA LYS A 7 -8.72 5.40 22.53
C LYS A 7 -8.12 4.31 21.63
N ARG A 8 -6.92 3.83 21.96
CA ARG A 8 -6.29 2.71 21.28
C ARG A 8 -7.10 1.44 21.51
N VAL A 9 -7.96 1.11 20.55
CA VAL A 9 -8.86 -0.06 20.59
C VAL A 9 -8.43 -1.18 19.64
N LEU A 10 -7.55 -0.87 18.70
CA LEU A 10 -7.02 -1.83 17.73
C LEU A 10 -5.79 -2.54 18.31
N GLY A 11 -5.91 -3.86 18.50
CA GLY A 11 -4.78 -4.73 18.80
C GLY A 11 -4.05 -5.18 17.54
N LEU A 12 -2.92 -5.86 17.73
CA LEU A 12 -2.11 -6.44 16.65
C LEU A 12 -2.92 -7.25 15.62
N PRO A 13 -3.75 -8.24 16.01
CA PRO A 13 -4.45 -9.06 15.03
C PRO A 13 -5.48 -8.26 14.22
N GLN A 14 -6.15 -7.27 14.83
CA GLN A 14 -7.11 -6.42 14.14
C GLN A 14 -6.44 -5.54 13.08
N VAL A 15 -5.29 -4.94 13.42
CA VAL A 15 -4.51 -4.11 12.47
C VAL A 15 -3.98 -4.96 11.33
N THR A 16 -3.40 -6.13 11.62
CA THR A 16 -2.86 -7.02 10.58
C THR A 16 -3.96 -7.51 9.64
N MET A 17 -5.10 -7.95 10.18
CA MET A 17 -6.24 -8.38 9.35
C MET A 17 -6.77 -7.24 8.49
N SER A 18 -6.86 -6.03 9.03
CA SER A 18 -7.27 -4.86 8.25
C SER A 18 -6.32 -4.59 7.09
N GLY A 19 -5.00 -4.69 7.29
CA GLY A 19 -4.02 -4.55 6.22
C GLY A 19 -4.17 -5.61 5.13
N VAL A 20 -4.32 -6.88 5.53
CA VAL A 20 -4.54 -7.99 4.58
C VAL A 20 -5.82 -7.78 3.76
N ALA A 21 -6.92 -7.36 4.40
CA ALA A 21 -8.18 -7.10 3.71
C ALA A 21 -8.09 -5.98 2.67
N VAL A 22 -7.29 -4.94 2.94
CA VAL A 22 -7.07 -3.84 1.98
C VAL A 22 -6.22 -4.31 0.78
N ILE A 23 -5.28 -5.25 0.98
CA ILE A 23 -4.40 -5.76 -0.08
C ILE A 23 -5.10 -6.80 -0.97
N ILE A 24 -5.89 -7.71 -0.39
CA ILE A 24 -6.69 -8.71 -1.14
C ILE A 24 -7.92 -8.01 -1.75
N GLY A 25 -7.66 -7.12 -2.71
CA GLY A 25 -8.68 -6.32 -3.39
C GLY A 25 -9.05 -6.88 -4.77
N ALA A 26 -9.59 -5.99 -5.61
CA ALA A 26 -10.00 -6.29 -6.98
C ALA A 26 -8.87 -6.87 -7.86
N GLY A 27 -7.60 -6.64 -7.48
CA GLY A 27 -6.42 -7.12 -8.20
C GLY A 27 -6.50 -8.60 -8.58
N ILE A 28 -6.69 -9.48 -7.58
CA ILE A 28 -6.71 -10.93 -7.82
C ILE A 28 -7.99 -11.39 -8.51
N PHE A 29 -9.13 -10.74 -8.25
CA PHE A 29 -10.41 -11.16 -8.80
C PHE A 29 -10.63 -10.71 -10.24
N VAL A 30 -10.09 -9.55 -10.62
CA VAL A 30 -10.26 -8.96 -11.96
C VAL A 30 -9.06 -9.24 -12.86
N LEU A 31 -7.81 -9.07 -12.37
CA LEU A 31 -6.63 -9.16 -13.24
C LEU A 31 -6.10 -10.57 -13.44
N LEU A 32 -6.49 -11.55 -12.62
CA LEU A 32 -5.97 -12.92 -12.76
C LEU A 32 -6.38 -13.56 -14.09
N GLY A 33 -7.60 -13.31 -14.58
CA GLY A 33 -8.07 -13.82 -15.87
C GLY A 33 -7.26 -13.29 -17.06
N PRO A 34 -7.15 -11.96 -17.26
CA PRO A 34 -6.28 -11.38 -18.27
C PRO A 34 -4.81 -11.80 -18.12
N ALA A 35 -4.27 -11.83 -16.91
CA ALA A 35 -2.89 -12.22 -16.66
C ALA A 35 -2.61 -13.68 -17.02
N THR A 36 -3.54 -14.60 -16.73
CA THR A 36 -3.43 -16.01 -17.13
C THR A 36 -3.57 -16.20 -18.64
N ARG A 37 -4.33 -15.32 -19.32
CA ARG A 37 -4.45 -15.36 -20.78
C ARG A 37 -3.14 -14.97 -21.48
N GLU A 38 -2.41 -13.99 -20.94
CA GLU A 38 -1.13 -13.56 -21.51
C GLU A 38 0.06 -14.43 -21.07
N ALA A 39 0.19 -14.71 -19.77
CA ALA A 39 1.31 -15.47 -19.22
C ALA A 39 1.11 -17.00 -19.27
N GLY A 40 -0.10 -17.47 -19.57
CA GLY A 40 -0.45 -18.88 -19.55
C GLY A 40 -0.31 -19.50 -18.16
N GLY A 41 0.03 -20.80 -18.13
CA GLY A 41 0.24 -21.55 -16.88
C GLY A 41 1.43 -21.09 -16.04
N ALA A 42 2.29 -20.20 -16.55
CA ALA A 42 3.45 -19.67 -15.84
C ALA A 42 3.15 -18.40 -15.02
N VAL A 43 1.88 -17.96 -14.94
CA VAL A 43 1.49 -16.73 -14.21
C VAL A 43 1.96 -16.73 -12.74
N TRP A 44 2.00 -17.89 -12.09
CA TRP A 44 2.40 -18.02 -10.68
C TRP A 44 3.84 -17.57 -10.43
N LEU A 45 4.74 -17.72 -11.41
CA LEU A 45 6.11 -17.20 -11.31
C LEU A 45 6.10 -15.67 -11.17
N SER A 46 5.26 -14.99 -11.94
CA SER A 46 5.11 -13.53 -11.85
C SER A 46 4.60 -13.10 -10.47
N PHE A 47 3.66 -13.84 -9.88
CA PHE A 47 3.19 -13.61 -8.52
C PHE A 47 4.28 -13.86 -7.46
N VAL A 48 5.11 -14.88 -7.62
CA VAL A 48 6.24 -15.13 -6.71
C VAL A 48 7.25 -13.99 -6.77
N PHE A 49 7.62 -13.53 -7.97
CA PHE A 49 8.52 -12.39 -8.13
C PHE A 49 7.93 -11.10 -7.55
N ALA A 50 6.67 -10.80 -7.84
CA ALA A 50 5.97 -9.64 -7.28
C ALA A 50 5.88 -9.72 -5.75
N GLY A 51 5.62 -10.91 -5.20
CA GLY A 51 5.59 -11.15 -3.76
C GLY A 51 6.95 -10.92 -3.10
N ALA A 52 8.04 -11.35 -3.73
CA ALA A 52 9.40 -11.11 -3.24
C ALA A 52 9.74 -9.61 -3.20
N LEU A 53 9.43 -8.87 -4.28
CA LEU A 53 9.63 -7.42 -4.33
C LEU A 53 8.76 -6.68 -3.29
N SER A 54 7.51 -7.12 -3.11
CA SER A 54 6.62 -6.58 -2.09
C SER A 54 7.14 -6.86 -0.67
N ALA A 55 7.74 -8.02 -0.42
CA ALA A 55 8.31 -8.34 0.88
C ALA A 55 9.50 -7.43 1.22
N LEU A 56 10.40 -7.19 0.26
CA LEU A 56 11.50 -6.23 0.43
C LEU A 56 10.98 -4.83 0.76
N THR A 57 9.97 -4.37 0.02
CA THR A 57 9.32 -3.07 0.25
C THR A 57 8.68 -3.02 1.64
N ALA A 58 8.01 -4.10 2.07
CA ALA A 58 7.40 -4.18 3.39
C ALA A 58 8.44 -4.11 4.52
N PHE A 59 9.62 -4.73 4.37
CA PHE A 59 10.70 -4.61 5.34
C PHE A 59 11.18 -3.16 5.49
N SER A 60 11.39 -2.44 4.38
CA SER A 60 11.77 -1.03 4.43
C SER A 60 10.69 -0.16 5.10
N TYR A 61 9.41 -0.42 4.84
CA TYR A 61 8.32 0.28 5.53
C TYR A 61 8.21 -0.07 7.01
N MET A 62 8.52 -1.31 7.41
CA MET A 62 8.54 -1.71 8.82
C MET A 62 9.64 -0.96 9.60
N GLU A 63 10.84 -0.79 9.04
CA GLU A 63 11.89 0.01 9.66
C GLU A 63 11.44 1.47 9.83
N LEU A 64 10.83 2.04 8.78
CA LEU A 64 10.36 3.42 8.79
C LEU A 64 9.22 3.65 9.79
N ALA A 65 8.26 2.72 9.87
CA ALA A 65 7.16 2.75 10.84
C ALA A 65 7.66 2.59 12.28
N SER A 66 8.76 1.85 12.50
CA SER A 66 9.39 1.73 13.81
C SER A 66 10.13 3.01 14.24
N MET A 67 10.70 3.75 13.29
CA MET A 67 11.38 5.03 13.54
C MET A 67 10.41 6.19 13.75
N PHE A 68 9.29 6.20 13.02
CA PHE A 68 8.32 7.30 13.05
C PHE A 68 6.92 6.79 13.45
N PRO A 69 6.66 6.56 14.76
CA PRO A 69 5.40 6.01 15.25
C PRO A 69 4.30 7.07 15.33
N LYS A 70 4.06 7.78 14.23
CA LYS A 70 2.98 8.77 14.07
C LYS A 70 1.97 8.25 13.06
N ALA A 71 0.71 8.58 13.26
CA ALA A 71 -0.33 8.32 12.28
C ALA A 71 -0.08 9.23 11.06
N GLY A 72 0.50 8.67 10.00
CA GLY A 72 0.90 9.41 8.80
C GLY A 72 1.03 8.50 7.59
N SER A 73 0.87 9.08 6.39
CA SER A 73 1.11 8.39 5.11
C SER A 73 2.53 8.59 4.60
N GLU A 74 2.82 8.09 3.39
CA GLU A 74 4.09 8.23 2.67
C GLU A 74 4.63 9.68 2.67
N HIS A 75 3.74 10.68 2.66
CA HIS A 75 4.09 12.10 2.70
C HIS A 75 4.68 12.54 4.03
N GLU A 76 4.22 11.95 5.14
CA GLU A 76 4.73 12.23 6.48
C GLU A 76 6.11 11.62 6.68
N PHE A 77 6.42 10.51 6.01
CA PHE A 77 7.79 10.01 5.99
C PHE A 77 8.69 10.88 5.11
N ALA A 78 8.20 11.27 3.92
CA ALA A 78 8.97 12.12 3.01
C ALA A 78 9.22 13.52 3.57
N SER A 79 8.28 14.09 4.33
CA SER A 79 8.41 15.42 4.95
C SER A 79 9.44 15.46 6.08
N GLN A 80 9.72 14.33 6.72
CA GLN A 80 10.70 14.23 7.81
C GLN A 80 12.14 14.02 7.32
N VAL A 81 12.32 13.43 6.13
CA VAL A 81 13.65 13.09 5.60
C VAL A 81 14.09 14.02 4.46
N PHE A 82 13.14 14.52 3.65
CA PHE A 82 13.45 15.28 2.43
C PHE A 82 13.02 16.74 2.49
N SER A 83 13.42 17.51 1.47
CA SER A 83 12.97 18.89 1.32
C SER A 83 11.46 18.97 1.08
N ARG A 84 10.85 20.10 1.48
CA ARG A 84 9.42 20.37 1.35
C ARG A 84 8.87 20.09 -0.05
N TRP A 85 9.69 20.28 -1.09
CA TRP A 85 9.23 20.10 -2.46
C TRP A 85 9.07 18.61 -2.83
N VAL A 86 10.00 17.76 -2.39
CA VAL A 86 9.90 16.32 -2.58
C VAL A 86 8.66 15.77 -1.86
N ALA A 87 8.40 16.22 -0.63
CA ALA A 87 7.22 15.79 0.13
C ALA A 87 5.90 16.10 -0.59
N VAL A 88 5.79 17.27 -1.23
CA VAL A 88 4.60 17.64 -2.00
C VAL A 88 4.46 16.83 -3.29
N VAL A 89 5.57 16.53 -3.98
CA VAL A 89 5.54 15.70 -5.18
C VAL A 89 5.10 14.27 -4.85
N VAL A 90 5.62 13.69 -3.77
CA VAL A 90 5.12 12.39 -3.26
C VAL A 90 3.63 12.54 -2.95
N GLY A 91 3.24 13.65 -2.30
CA GLY A 91 1.86 14.11 -2.05
C GLY A 91 0.88 13.82 -3.20
N TRP A 92 1.18 14.50 -4.30
CA TRP A 92 0.41 14.42 -5.52
C TRP A 92 0.46 13.04 -6.17
N SER A 93 1.61 12.36 -6.10
CA SER A 93 1.79 11.03 -6.70
C SER A 93 0.90 9.99 -6.02
N MET A 94 0.80 10.00 -4.69
CA MET A 94 -0.05 9.06 -3.95
C MET A 94 -1.54 9.34 -4.19
N THR A 95 -1.93 10.62 -4.27
CA THR A 95 -3.31 10.98 -4.63
C THR A 95 -3.66 10.47 -6.04
N ALA A 96 -2.78 10.67 -7.01
CA ALA A 96 -2.97 10.18 -8.37
C ALA A 96 -3.03 8.64 -8.40
N ALA A 97 -2.16 7.95 -7.66
CA ALA A 97 -2.17 6.50 -7.56
C ALA A 97 -3.50 5.97 -6.99
N LEU A 98 -4.04 6.60 -5.95
CA LEU A 98 -5.33 6.23 -5.38
C LEU A 98 -6.50 6.46 -6.35
N VAL A 99 -6.49 7.55 -7.13
CA VAL A 99 -7.50 7.81 -8.16
C VAL A 99 -7.45 6.76 -9.27
N VAL A 100 -6.24 6.42 -9.75
CA VAL A 100 -6.06 5.37 -10.76
C VAL A 100 -6.50 4.01 -10.23
N ALA A 101 -6.16 3.68 -8.97
CA ALA A 101 -6.59 2.45 -8.33
C ALA A 101 -8.12 2.36 -8.24
N ALA A 102 -8.79 3.41 -7.76
CA ALA A 102 -10.24 3.47 -7.69
C ALA A 102 -10.89 3.32 -9.08
N THR A 103 -10.35 4.02 -10.09
CA THR A 103 -10.84 3.92 -11.47
C THR A 103 -10.67 2.52 -12.05
N THR A 104 -9.53 1.88 -11.78
CA THR A 104 -9.24 0.50 -12.22
C THR A 104 -10.23 -0.49 -11.61
N VAL A 105 -10.54 -0.33 -10.32
CA VAL A 105 -11.56 -1.13 -9.62
C VAL A 105 -12.92 -0.91 -10.28
N SER A 106 -13.32 0.33 -10.56
CA SER A 106 -14.59 0.65 -11.22
C SER A 106 -14.71 0.15 -12.65
N LEU A 107 -13.60 -0.03 -13.38
CA LEU A 107 -13.61 -0.65 -14.71
C LEU A 107 -13.63 -2.18 -14.65
N GLY A 108 -13.20 -2.76 -13.53
CA GLY A 108 -13.16 -4.20 -13.32
C GLY A 108 -14.49 -4.83 -12.90
N PHE A 109 -15.45 -4.02 -12.47
CA PHE A 109 -16.80 -4.42 -12.03
C PHE A 109 -17.87 -3.75 -12.88
#